data_AF-A0AA97DA06-F1
#
_entry.id   AF-A0AA97DA06-F1
#
_cell.length_a   1.000
_cell.length_b   1.000
_cell.length_c   1.000
_cell.angle_alpha   90.00
_cell.angle_beta   90.00
_cell.angle_gamma   90.00
#
_symmetry.space_group_name_H-M   'P 1'
#
loop_
_entity.id
_entity.type
_entity.pdbx_description
1 polymer ?
#
loop_
_entity_poly.entity_id
_entity_poly.type
_entity_poly.pdbx_seq_one_letter_code
_entity_poly.pdbx_strand_id
1 'polypeptide(L)'
;MMSEKTNLTIKIDKSERDSFSSLCDELGISMASVLNAFIKQTIRQREVKFSVKDANGFTPEESAELKRRIAELHRGKAEIHSLIED
;
A
#
# COMPACT_ATOMS: atom_id res chain seq x y z
N MET A 1 -8.54 -27.16 16.59
CA MET A 1 -7.09 -27.39 16.47
C MET A 1 -6.40 -26.14 17.01
N MET A 2 -5.60 -26.23 18.07
CA MET A 2 -4.81 -25.07 18.51
C MET A 2 -3.81 -24.73 17.41
N SER A 3 -3.81 -23.48 16.94
CA SER A 3 -2.82 -23.02 15.97
C SER A 3 -1.47 -22.95 16.66
N GLU A 4 -0.62 -23.94 16.41
CA GLU A 4 0.76 -23.94 16.87
C GLU A 4 1.52 -22.78 16.21
N LYS A 5 2.14 -21.93 17.02
CA LYS A 5 2.98 -20.84 16.54
C LYS A 5 4.44 -21.29 16.56
N THR A 6 5.13 -21.06 15.46
CA THR A 6 6.58 -21.30 15.36
C THR A 6 7.33 -19.98 15.15
N ASN A 7 8.62 -19.98 15.48
CA ASN A 7 9.48 -18.82 15.34
C ASN A 7 10.04 -18.74 13.91
N LEU A 8 10.06 -17.52 13.34
CA LEU A 8 10.68 -17.22 12.05
C LEU A 8 11.84 -16.24 12.27
N THR A 9 13.05 -16.64 11.91
CA THR A 9 14.25 -15.79 11.99
C THR A 9 14.67 -15.37 10.58
N ILE A 10 14.78 -14.06 10.33
CA ILE A 10 15.13 -13.48 9.04
C ILE A 10 16.37 -12.59 9.23
N LYS A 11 17.34 -12.70 8.33
CA LYS A 11 18.46 -11.74 8.22
C LYS A 11 18.03 -10.62 7.27
N ILE A 12 18.24 -9.39 7.70
CA ILE A 12 17.90 -8.16 6.98
C ILE A 12 18.95 -7.10 7.32
N ASP A 13 19.22 -6.20 6.40
CA ASP A 13 20.10 -5.07 6.67
C ASP A 13 19.50 -4.15 7.75
N LYS A 14 20.37 -3.57 8.57
CA LYS A 14 19.94 -2.75 9.71
C LYS A 14 19.15 -1.52 9.24
N SER A 15 19.59 -0.86 8.18
CA SER A 15 18.91 0.31 7.61
C SER A 15 17.50 -0.01 7.10
N GLU A 16 17.34 -1.18 6.45
CA GLU A 16 16.03 -1.64 5.96
C GLU A 16 15.09 -2.00 7.13
N ARG A 17 15.62 -2.65 8.17
CA ARG A 17 14.87 -2.94 9.40
C ARG A 17 14.36 -1.66 10.05
N ASP A 18 15.21 -0.66 10.22
CA ASP A 18 14.86 0.59 10.89
C ASP A 18 13.84 1.40 10.08
N SER A 19 13.98 1.40 8.75
CA SER A 19 13.00 2.02 7.83
C SER A 19 11.65 1.32 7.88
N PHE A 20 11.63 -0.02 7.86
CA PHE A 20 10.39 -0.79 7.96
C PHE A 20 9.72 -0.65 9.32
N SER A 21 10.49 -0.57 10.42
CA SER A 21 9.96 -0.28 11.76
C SER A 21 9.26 1.08 11.81
N SER A 22 9.92 2.11 11.27
CA SER A 22 9.36 3.47 11.25
C SER A 22 8.03 3.52 10.47
N LEU A 23 7.97 2.86 9.31
CA LEU A 23 6.73 2.73 8.54
C LEU A 23 5.63 1.99 9.32
N CYS A 24 5.98 0.92 10.02
CA CYS A 24 5.03 0.17 10.84
C CYS A 24 4.48 1.04 11.99
N ASP A 25 5.34 1.83 12.63
CA ASP A 25 4.96 2.75 13.71
C ASP A 25 4.06 3.89 13.21
N GLU A 26 4.33 4.47 12.04
CA GLU A 26 3.45 5.45 11.37
C GLU A 26 2.03 4.89 11.11
N LEU A 27 1.96 3.60 10.78
CA LEU A 27 0.71 2.89 10.54
C LEU A 27 0.04 2.37 11.83
N GLY A 28 0.69 2.53 12.99
CA GLY A 28 0.18 2.06 14.28
C GLY A 28 0.12 0.54 14.42
N ILE A 29 0.97 -0.20 13.70
CA ILE A 29 0.95 -1.66 13.62
C ILE A 29 2.35 -2.23 13.86
N SER A 30 2.48 -3.38 14.52
CA SER A 30 3.79 -4.00 14.73
C SER A 30 4.35 -4.63 13.44
N MET A 31 5.68 -4.65 13.27
CA MET A 31 6.37 -5.37 12.17
C MET A 31 5.90 -6.82 12.05
N ALA A 32 5.73 -7.52 13.19
CA ALA A 32 5.28 -8.90 13.21
C ALA A 32 3.84 -9.06 12.70
N SER A 33 2.95 -8.11 13.02
CA SER A 33 1.57 -8.11 12.53
C SER A 33 1.54 -7.89 11.01
N VAL A 34 2.34 -6.96 10.48
CA VAL A 34 2.45 -6.71 9.03
C VAL A 34 2.98 -7.94 8.30
N LEU A 35 4.07 -8.55 8.79
CA LEU A 35 4.63 -9.77 8.20
C LEU A 35 3.62 -10.93 8.22
N ASN A 36 2.93 -11.15 9.34
CA ASN A 36 1.90 -12.17 9.42
C ASN A 36 0.72 -11.91 8.47
N ALA A 37 0.31 -10.65 8.30
CA ALA A 37 -0.74 -10.27 7.37
C ALA A 37 -0.31 -10.53 5.92
N PHE A 38 0.92 -10.15 5.56
CA PHE A 38 1.50 -10.39 4.25
C PHE A 38 1.56 -11.89 3.93
N ILE A 39 2.09 -12.72 4.84
CA ILE A 39 2.14 -14.19 4.66
C ILE A 39 0.74 -14.75 4.43
N LYS A 40 -0.24 -14.36 5.25
CA LYS A 40 -1.65 -14.80 5.09
C LYS A 40 -2.23 -14.38 3.74
N GLN A 41 -1.94 -13.16 3.30
CA GLN A 41 -2.40 -12.65 2.02
C GLN A 41 -1.81 -13.44 0.86
N THR A 42 -0.50 -13.68 0.87
CA THR A 42 0.20 -14.47 -0.16
C THR A 42 -0.35 -15.89 -0.24
N ILE A 43 -0.57 -16.57 0.91
CA ILE A 43 -1.17 -17.91 0.93
C ILE A 43 -2.58 -17.89 0.35
N ARG A 44 -3.40 -16.91 0.73
CA ARG A 44 -4.78 -16.77 0.26
C ARG A 44 -4.86 -16.52 -1.24
N GLN A 45 -3.94 -15.72 -1.77
CA GLN A 45 -3.92 -15.34 -3.19
C GLN A 45 -3.10 -16.28 -4.07
N ARG A 46 -2.29 -17.18 -3.48
CA ARG A 46 -1.31 -18.01 -4.17
C ARG A 46 -0.38 -17.20 -5.09
N GLU A 47 -0.08 -15.97 -4.68
CA GLU A 47 0.68 -15.00 -5.46
C GLU A 47 1.44 -14.06 -4.51
N VAL A 48 2.64 -13.64 -4.91
CA VAL A 48 3.42 -12.59 -4.24
C VAL A 48 3.37 -11.35 -5.12
N LYS A 49 2.86 -10.23 -4.59
CA LYS A 49 2.77 -8.95 -5.31
C LYS A 49 3.75 -7.94 -4.75
N PHE A 50 4.57 -7.39 -5.64
CA PHE A 50 5.38 -6.21 -5.38
C PHE A 50 4.85 -5.08 -6.26
N SER A 51 4.68 -3.89 -5.67
CA SER A 51 4.21 -2.71 -6.40
C SER A 51 5.33 -1.69 -6.44
N VAL A 52 5.61 -1.17 -7.64
CA VAL A 52 6.46 0.01 -7.80
C VAL A 52 5.53 1.22 -7.70
N LYS A 53 5.70 1.98 -6.63
CA LYS A 53 5.02 3.25 -6.41
C LYS A 53 5.99 4.39 -6.63
N ASP A 54 5.49 5.50 -7.16
CA ASP A 54 6.27 6.74 -7.25
C ASP A 54 6.41 7.42 -5.87
N ALA A 55 7.12 8.55 -5.84
CA ALA A 55 7.34 9.33 -4.62
C ALA A 55 6.04 9.81 -3.94
N ASN A 56 4.91 9.81 -4.66
CA ASN A 56 3.60 10.20 -4.15
C ASN A 56 2.73 8.99 -3.79
N GLY A 57 3.26 7.76 -3.89
CA GLY A 57 2.57 6.54 -3.50
C GLY A 57 1.63 5.95 -4.56
N PHE A 58 1.66 6.47 -5.79
CA PHE A 58 0.82 6.00 -6.90
C PHE A 58 1.55 4.98 -7.78
N THR A 59 0.81 4.00 -8.28
CA THR A 59 1.28 3.13 -9.37
C THR A 59 1.40 3.91 -10.68
N PRO A 60 2.18 3.42 -11.66
CA PRO A 60 2.26 4.07 -12.97
C PRO A 60 0.90 4.25 -13.66
N GLU A 61 -0.01 3.29 -13.49
CA GLU A 61 -1.37 3.35 -14.02
C GLU A 61 -2.21 4.42 -13.31
N GLU A 62 -2.18 4.47 -11.98
CA GLU A 62 -2.87 5.52 -11.20
C GLU A 62 -2.35 6.91 -11.55
N SER A 63 -1.03 7.09 -11.65
CA SER A 63 -0.40 8.35 -12.04
C SER A 63 -0.74 8.76 -13.47
N ALA A 64 -0.86 7.81 -14.41
CA ALA A 64 -1.28 8.09 -15.77
C ALA A 64 -2.74 8.53 -15.84
N GLU A 65 -3.64 7.85 -15.12
CA GLU A 65 -5.05 8.21 -15.02
C GLU A 65 -5.24 9.57 -14.36
N LEU A 66 -4.51 9.86 -13.27
CA LEU A 66 -4.56 11.16 -12.61
C LEU A 66 -4.12 12.28 -13.56
N LYS A 67 -3.02 12.10 -14.29
CA LYS A 67 -2.55 13.06 -15.30
C LYS A 67 -3.58 13.27 -16.42
N ARG A 68 -4.21 12.19 -16.89
CA ARG A 68 -5.27 12.25 -17.89
C ARG A 68 -6.43 13.12 -17.39
N ARG A 69 -6.95 12.84 -16.19
CA ARG A 69 -8.07 13.60 -15.61
C ARG A 69 -7.74 15.07 -15.43
N ILE A 70 -6.55 15.41 -14.91
CA ILE A 70 -6.09 16.79 -14.79
C ILE A 70 -6.09 17.48 -16.16
N ALA A 71 -5.63 16.80 -17.22
CA ALA A 71 -5.64 17.35 -18.57
C ALA A 71 -7.07 17.55 -19.12
N GLU A 72 -8.02 16.66 -18.81
CA GLU A 72 -9.43 16.83 -19.20
C GLU A 72 -10.09 18.01 -18.47
N LEU A 73 -9.80 18.19 -17.19
CA LEU A 73 -10.22 19.37 -16.42
C LEU A 73 -9.67 20.67 -17.04
N HIS A 74 -8.37 20.71 -17.36
CA HIS A 74 -7.76 21.87 -18.02
C HIS A 74 -8.33 22.15 -19.42
N ARG A 75 -8.90 21.14 -20.09
CA ARG A 75 -9.58 21.28 -21.40
C ARG A 75 -11.05 21.68 -21.27
N GLY A 76 -11.52 22.00 -20.06
CA GLY A 76 -12.90 22.44 -19.81
C GLY A 76 -13.92 21.30 -19.86
N LYS A 77 -13.49 20.02 -19.81
CA LYS A 77 -14.38 18.86 -19.76
C LYS A 77 -14.79 18.51 -18.33
N ALA A 78 -15.01 19.52 -17.50
CA ALA A 78 -15.42 19.36 -16.11
C ALA A 78 -16.83 19.91 -15.94
N GLU A 79 -17.73 19.12 -15.36
CA GLU A 79 -19.05 19.59 -14.96
C GLU A 79 -18.98 19.96 -13.48
N ILE A 80 -19.22 21.23 -13.16
CA ILE A 80 -19.26 21.70 -11.78
C ILE A 80 -20.66 21.38 -11.25
N HIS A 81 -20.74 20.38 -10.38
CA HIS A 81 -21.97 20.08 -9.66
C HIS A 81 -21.98 20.82 -8.32
N SER A 82 -23.10 21.46 -8.01
CA SER A 82 -23.36 22.01 -6.69
C SER A 82 -23.49 20.90 -5.64
N LEU A 83 -23.29 21.24 -4.37
CA LEU A 83 -23.63 20.35 -3.26
C LEU A 83 -25.12 19.99 -3.36
N ILE A 84 -25.43 18.70 -3.27
CA ILE A 84 -26.80 18.23 -3.18
C ILE A 84 -27.16 18.27 -1.69
N GLU A 85 -28.03 19.19 -1.30
CA GLU A 85 -28.67 19.18 0.01
C GLU A 85 -29.90 18.26 -0.06
N ASP A 86 -30.08 17.42 0.97
CA ASP A 86 -31.29 16.60 1.17
C ASP A 86 -32.39 17.43 1.84
#